data_AF-A0A7V9SVF0-F1
#
_entry.id   AF-A0A7V9SVF0-F1
#
_cell.length_a   1.000
_cell.length_b   1.000
_cell.length_c   1.000
_cell.angle_alpha   90.00
_cell.angle_beta   90.00
_cell.angle_gamma   90.00
#
_symmetry.space_group_name_H-M   'P 1'
#
loop_
_entity.id
_entity.type
_entity.pdbx_description
1 polymer ?
#
loop_
_entity_poly.entity_id
_entity_poly.type
_entity_poly.pdbx_seq_one_letter_code
_entity_poly.pdbx_strand_id
1 'polypeptide(L)'
;MKRLVLLVFVLALGACGGAEPEPAAEPTTAAETSPTTTAETPTTTARKPKPKPAAKALPGLPAWTAGYQEWTKITDAPLPPRDADPHLGTKTVYTSKPAAGGTFPEGTLIVKEAFRPGKDFVGLIATMRKEPGADPEHADWVFIEWTREGPDDAFSEQARDAVCWSCHMGAADRDYVFTNGG
;
A
#
# COMPACT_ATOMS: atom_id res chain seq x y z
N MET A 1 -31.15 30.23 19.65
CA MET A 1 -30.47 31.23 20.51
C MET A 1 -29.00 30.90 20.52
N LYS A 2 -28.18 31.79 19.93
CA LYS A 2 -26.72 31.64 19.74
C LYS A 2 -25.98 31.97 21.03
N ARG A 3 -24.99 31.18 21.43
CA ARG A 3 -23.90 31.61 22.32
C ARG A 3 -22.56 31.12 21.78
N LEU A 4 -21.99 32.00 20.96
CA LEU A 4 -20.60 32.08 20.57
C LEU A 4 -19.78 32.43 21.82
N VAL A 5 -18.80 31.61 22.19
CA VAL A 5 -17.78 31.98 23.18
C VAL A 5 -16.45 32.10 22.44
N LEU A 6 -16.10 33.35 22.19
CA LEU A 6 -14.82 33.81 21.67
C LEU A 6 -13.85 33.89 22.86
N LEU A 7 -12.72 33.19 22.83
CA LEU A 7 -11.64 33.38 23.80
C LEU A 7 -10.37 33.75 23.04
N VAL A 8 -10.09 35.05 23.08
CA VAL A 8 -8.86 35.71 22.65
C VAL A 8 -7.85 35.57 23.78
N PHE A 9 -6.64 35.11 23.49
CA PHE A 9 -5.49 35.34 24.36
C PHE A 9 -4.28 35.85 23.56
N VAL A 10 -3.57 36.73 24.25
CA VAL A 10 -2.72 37.83 23.78
C VAL A 10 -1.29 37.39 23.44
N LEU A 11 -0.67 38.11 22.51
CA LEU A 11 0.72 38.08 22.08
C LEU A 11 1.76 38.21 23.22
N ALA A 12 2.91 37.58 23.04
CA ALA A 12 4.20 38.07 23.54
C ALA A 12 5.24 38.10 22.41
N LEU A 13 5.79 39.28 22.17
CA LEU A 13 6.90 39.59 21.28
C LEU A 13 8.25 39.22 21.94
N GLY A 14 9.15 38.61 21.17
CA GLY A 14 10.57 38.47 21.47
C GLY A 14 11.38 38.76 20.21
N ALA A 15 12.31 39.71 20.31
CA ALA A 15 12.92 40.45 19.20
C ALA A 15 14.38 40.06 18.90
N CYS A 16 14.78 40.34 17.66
CA CYS A 16 16.09 40.77 17.14
C CYS A 16 17.30 39.83 17.04
N GLY A 17 17.86 39.79 15.81
CA GLY A 17 19.28 39.58 15.48
C GLY A 17 19.48 38.47 14.44
N GLY A 18 19.98 38.67 13.23
CA GLY A 18 20.50 39.83 12.49
C GLY A 18 20.76 39.42 11.03
N ALA A 19 20.71 40.39 10.12
CA ALA A 19 21.15 40.30 8.71
C ALA A 19 22.68 40.11 8.63
N GLU A 20 23.31 39.62 7.56
CA GLU A 20 23.39 40.23 6.22
C GLU A 20 24.09 39.25 5.21
N PRO A 21 23.98 39.49 3.88
CA PRO A 21 24.41 38.58 2.81
C PRO A 21 25.70 38.99 2.06
N GLU A 22 26.05 38.17 1.06
CA GLU A 22 26.97 38.39 -0.09
C GLU A 22 28.50 38.22 0.13
N PRO A 23 29.32 37.95 -0.93
CA PRO A 23 29.06 38.06 -2.37
C PRO A 23 29.49 36.88 -3.28
N ALA A 24 29.10 37.01 -4.55
CA ALA A 24 29.52 36.24 -5.71
C ALA A 24 31.01 36.40 -6.08
N ALA A 25 31.59 35.34 -6.67
CA ALA A 25 32.74 35.40 -7.55
C ALA A 25 32.80 34.17 -8.48
N GLU A 26 32.48 34.37 -9.77
CA GLU A 26 33.15 33.71 -10.91
C GLU A 26 34.45 34.50 -11.20
N PRO A 27 35.49 34.02 -11.94
CA PRO A 27 35.45 33.03 -13.03
C PRO A 27 36.64 32.04 -13.06
N THR A 28 36.66 31.09 -14.00
CA THR A 28 37.82 30.80 -14.88
C THR A 28 37.57 29.57 -15.75
N THR A 29 37.57 29.82 -17.06
CA THR A 29 37.80 28.85 -18.13
C THR A 29 39.22 28.28 -18.02
N ALA A 30 39.33 26.95 -17.97
CA ALA A 30 40.52 26.24 -18.42
C ALA A 30 40.07 25.01 -19.21
N ALA A 31 40.31 25.06 -20.52
CA ALA A 31 40.27 23.89 -21.37
C ALA A 31 41.53 23.06 -21.08
N GLU A 32 41.36 21.82 -20.66
CA GLU A 32 42.46 20.85 -20.62
C GLU A 32 42.02 19.55 -21.31
N THR A 33 42.65 19.33 -22.46
CA THR A 33 42.49 18.21 -23.37
C THR A 33 42.98 16.92 -22.69
N SER A 34 42.07 16.00 -22.36
CA SER A 34 42.43 14.63 -21.97
C SER A 34 42.35 13.69 -23.18
N PRO A 35 43.40 12.89 -23.45
CA PRO A 35 43.38 11.91 -24.53
C PRO A 35 42.50 10.71 -24.20
N THR A 36 41.66 10.33 -25.16
CA THR A 36 40.88 9.10 -25.20
C THR A 36 41.82 7.88 -25.21
N THR A 37 41.93 7.19 -24.07
CA THR A 37 42.39 5.80 -24.03
C THR A 37 41.18 4.89 -24.17
N THR A 38 41.01 4.33 -25.37
CA THR A 38 40.11 3.22 -25.66
C THR A 38 40.61 1.98 -24.93
N ALA A 39 40.00 1.66 -23.80
CA ALA A 39 40.05 0.32 -23.22
C ALA A 39 38.83 -0.45 -23.74
N GLU A 40 39.06 -1.35 -24.69
CA GLU A 40 38.07 -2.31 -25.17
C GLU A 40 37.60 -3.17 -23.98
N THR A 41 36.35 -2.97 -23.58
CA THR A 41 35.67 -3.87 -22.64
C THR A 41 35.19 -5.08 -23.44
N PRO A 42 35.52 -6.33 -23.03
CA PRO A 42 35.03 -7.52 -23.70
C PRO A 42 33.51 -7.54 -23.63
N THR A 43 32.88 -7.52 -24.81
CA THR A 43 31.43 -7.64 -24.98
C THR A 43 31.00 -9.04 -24.54
N THR A 44 30.64 -9.16 -23.26
CA THR A 44 29.76 -10.23 -22.80
C THR A 44 28.37 -9.87 -23.32
N THR A 45 27.93 -10.56 -24.37
CA THR A 45 26.55 -10.51 -24.87
C THR A 45 25.61 -10.93 -23.73
N ALA A 46 25.12 -9.94 -22.98
CA ALA A 46 24.08 -10.12 -21.99
C ALA A 46 22.82 -10.60 -22.71
N ARG A 47 22.52 -11.90 -22.60
CA ARG A 47 21.25 -12.47 -23.06
C ARG A 47 20.14 -11.76 -22.29
N LYS A 48 19.31 -10.96 -22.97
CA LYS A 48 18.09 -10.40 -22.39
C LYS A 48 17.32 -11.55 -21.71
N PRO A 49 16.99 -11.44 -20.41
CA PRO A 49 16.19 -12.47 -19.75
C PRO A 49 14.86 -12.57 -20.49
N LYS A 50 14.43 -13.80 -20.75
CA LYS A 50 13.11 -14.08 -21.32
C LYS A 50 12.04 -13.49 -20.38
N PRO A 51 11.04 -12.74 -20.88
CA PRO A 51 10.02 -12.16 -20.01
C PRO A 51 9.29 -13.27 -19.23
N LYS A 52 9.17 -13.09 -17.91
CA LYS A 52 8.34 -13.96 -17.04
C LYS A 52 6.90 -13.89 -17.57
N PRO A 53 6.21 -15.03 -17.77
CA PRO A 53 4.80 -15.02 -18.12
C PRO A 53 4.00 -14.15 -17.14
N ALA A 54 3.04 -13.38 -17.65
CA ALA A 54 2.17 -12.58 -16.80
C ALA A 54 1.40 -13.50 -15.84
N ALA A 55 1.36 -13.12 -14.55
CA ALA A 55 0.60 -13.85 -13.55
C ALA A 55 -0.90 -13.81 -13.87
N LYS A 56 -1.64 -14.83 -13.42
CA LYS A 56 -3.10 -14.91 -13.54
C LYS A 56 -3.75 -14.74 -12.18
N ALA A 57 -4.95 -14.19 -12.14
CA ALA A 57 -5.80 -14.21 -10.94
C ALA A 57 -6.25 -15.65 -10.63
N LEU A 58 -6.55 -15.92 -9.35
CA LEU A 58 -7.19 -17.18 -8.97
C LEU A 58 -8.59 -17.27 -9.61
N PRO A 59 -9.09 -18.47 -9.91
CA PRO A 59 -10.42 -18.64 -10.52
C PRO A 59 -11.52 -17.92 -9.72
N GLY A 60 -12.39 -17.18 -10.39
CA GLY A 60 -13.47 -16.41 -9.75
C GLY A 60 -13.06 -15.05 -9.18
N LEU A 61 -11.75 -14.76 -9.05
CA LEU A 61 -11.31 -13.44 -8.65
C LEU A 61 -11.16 -12.48 -9.84
N PRO A 62 -11.32 -11.17 -9.62
CA PRO A 62 -11.06 -10.17 -10.64
C PRO A 62 -9.59 -10.16 -11.12
N ALA A 63 -9.38 -9.87 -12.40
CA ALA A 63 -8.05 -9.89 -13.03
C ALA A 63 -7.01 -8.97 -12.37
N TRP A 64 -7.44 -7.89 -11.71
CA TRP A 64 -6.54 -6.98 -11.00
C TRP A 64 -5.90 -7.58 -9.74
N THR A 65 -6.36 -8.74 -9.28
CA THR A 65 -5.70 -9.52 -8.22
C THR A 65 -4.53 -10.37 -8.73
N ALA A 66 -4.30 -10.43 -10.05
CA ALA A 66 -3.30 -11.33 -10.62
C ALA A 66 -1.89 -11.10 -10.06
N GLY A 67 -1.28 -12.17 -9.53
CA GLY A 67 0.08 -12.15 -9.02
C GLY A 67 0.26 -11.45 -7.68
N TYR A 68 -0.80 -11.23 -6.90
CA TYR A 68 -0.72 -10.53 -5.61
C TYR A 68 0.27 -11.17 -4.63
N GLN A 69 0.54 -12.49 -4.74
CA GLN A 69 1.50 -13.17 -3.87
C GLN A 69 2.93 -12.65 -4.00
N GLU A 70 3.24 -11.98 -5.12
CA GLU A 70 4.55 -11.36 -5.39
C GLU A 70 4.59 -9.89 -4.96
N TRP A 71 3.47 -9.32 -4.49
CA TRP A 71 3.42 -7.95 -3.99
C TRP A 71 4.06 -7.83 -2.61
N THR A 72 4.24 -6.59 -2.14
CA THR A 72 4.80 -6.31 -0.82
C THR A 72 3.91 -6.88 0.28
N LYS A 73 4.45 -7.77 1.11
CA LYS A 73 3.77 -8.21 2.33
C LYS A 73 3.77 -7.07 3.36
N ILE A 74 2.61 -6.79 3.93
CA ILE A 74 2.48 -5.82 5.04
C ILE A 74 2.61 -6.54 6.39
N THR A 75 2.32 -7.85 6.43
CA THR A 75 2.49 -8.67 7.63
C THR A 75 3.90 -9.25 7.69
N ASP A 76 4.63 -9.03 8.79
CA ASP A 76 5.96 -9.63 9.02
C ASP A 76 5.92 -11.17 9.08
N ALA A 77 4.84 -11.71 9.65
CA ALA A 77 4.54 -13.14 9.71
C ALA A 77 3.04 -13.38 9.47
N PRO A 78 2.61 -14.59 9.04
CA PRO A 78 1.20 -14.90 8.92
C PRO A 78 0.46 -14.68 10.25
N LEU A 79 -0.65 -13.96 10.19
CA LEU A 79 -1.50 -13.66 11.33
C LEU A 79 -2.29 -14.92 11.70
N PRO A 80 -2.18 -15.45 12.93
CA PRO A 80 -2.92 -16.64 13.32
C PRO A 80 -4.43 -16.35 13.40
N PRO A 81 -5.27 -17.41 13.41
CA PRO A 81 -6.66 -17.29 13.84
C PRO A 81 -6.73 -16.70 15.26
N ARG A 82 -7.75 -15.89 15.53
CA ARG A 82 -8.04 -15.34 16.86
C ARG A 82 -9.49 -15.61 17.26
N ASP A 83 -9.80 -15.48 18.54
CA ASP A 83 -11.18 -15.58 19.00
C ASP A 83 -12.04 -14.47 18.38
N ALA A 84 -13.27 -14.82 18.00
CA ALA A 84 -14.21 -13.93 17.30
C ALA A 84 -13.61 -13.27 16.03
N ASP A 85 -12.76 -14.00 15.30
CA ASP A 85 -12.21 -13.56 14.02
C ASP A 85 -13.27 -13.63 12.91
N PRO A 86 -13.72 -12.50 12.33
CA PRO A 86 -14.66 -12.51 11.21
C PRO A 86 -14.05 -13.16 9.95
N HIS A 87 -12.72 -13.32 9.90
CA HIS A 87 -12.00 -13.94 8.79
C HIS A 87 -11.19 -15.16 9.26
N LEU A 88 -11.85 -16.09 9.95
CA LEU A 88 -11.22 -17.23 10.61
C LEU A 88 -10.21 -17.98 9.71
N GLY A 89 -8.94 -17.91 10.07
CA GLY A 89 -7.86 -18.58 9.36
C GLY A 89 -6.50 -17.97 9.64
N THR A 90 -5.46 -18.59 9.09
CA THR A 90 -4.11 -18.01 9.07
C THR A 90 -4.01 -17.06 7.88
N LYS A 91 -3.73 -15.78 8.14
CA LYS A 91 -3.84 -14.71 7.14
C LYS A 91 -2.49 -14.14 6.75
N THR A 92 -2.32 -13.79 5.48
CA THR A 92 -1.19 -12.99 4.99
C THR A 92 -1.75 -11.81 4.21
N VAL A 93 -1.18 -10.61 4.40
CA VAL A 93 -1.66 -9.38 3.75
C VAL A 93 -0.60 -8.81 2.82
N TYR A 94 -1.02 -8.46 1.61
CA TYR A 94 -0.21 -7.97 0.52
C TYR A 94 -0.72 -6.62 0.04
N THR A 95 0.17 -5.74 -0.42
CA THR A 95 -0.18 -4.46 -1.04
C THR A 95 0.59 -4.22 -2.33
N SER A 96 -0.12 -3.73 -3.36
CA SER A 96 0.48 -3.34 -4.63
C SER A 96 1.35 -2.07 -4.53
N LYS A 97 1.09 -1.21 -3.53
CA LYS A 97 1.80 0.06 -3.30
C LYS A 97 2.05 0.26 -1.80
N PRO A 98 3.22 0.75 -1.39
CA PRO A 98 3.47 1.04 0.02
C PRO A 98 2.62 2.23 0.49
N ALA A 99 2.32 2.27 1.78
CA ALA A 99 1.77 3.47 2.41
C ALA A 99 2.82 4.58 2.42
N ALA A 100 2.40 5.82 2.21
CA ALA A 100 3.21 7.03 2.31
C ALA A 100 2.61 7.91 3.41
N GLY A 101 3.39 8.19 4.47
CA GLY A 101 2.90 8.98 5.59
C GLY A 101 1.70 8.37 6.31
N GLY A 102 1.58 7.04 6.35
CA GLY A 102 0.47 6.33 6.99
C GLY A 102 -0.81 6.21 6.14
N THR A 103 -0.81 6.73 4.92
CA THR A 103 -1.95 6.64 3.99
C THR A 103 -1.52 5.91 2.72
N PHE A 104 -2.41 5.10 2.15
CA PHE A 104 -2.18 4.47 0.86
C PHE A 104 -2.56 5.42 -0.28
N PRO A 105 -1.76 5.48 -1.35
CA PRO A 105 -2.09 6.30 -2.52
C PRO A 105 -3.30 5.73 -3.27
N GLU A 106 -3.97 6.56 -4.07
CA GLU A 106 -5.03 6.13 -4.97
C GLU A 106 -4.58 5.00 -5.92
N GLY A 107 -5.50 4.11 -6.25
CA GLY A 107 -5.25 2.91 -7.02
C GLY A 107 -4.40 1.86 -6.29
N THR A 108 -4.25 1.97 -4.96
CA THR A 108 -3.68 0.88 -4.15
C THR A 108 -4.64 -0.29 -4.12
N LEU A 109 -4.08 -1.50 -4.24
CA LEU A 109 -4.77 -2.77 -4.05
C LEU A 109 -4.16 -3.45 -2.84
N ILE A 110 -5.01 -3.87 -1.90
CA ILE A 110 -4.64 -4.73 -0.78
C ILE A 110 -5.37 -6.05 -0.95
N VAL A 111 -4.63 -7.15 -0.78
CA VAL A 111 -5.17 -8.50 -0.78
C VAL A 111 -4.77 -9.17 0.53
N LYS A 112 -5.77 -9.61 1.29
CA LYS A 112 -5.63 -10.50 2.43
C LYS A 112 -6.07 -11.89 2.00
N GLU A 113 -5.17 -12.86 2.04
CA GLU A 113 -5.51 -14.26 1.86
C GLU A 113 -5.61 -14.95 3.22
N ALA A 114 -6.46 -15.98 3.32
CA ALA A 114 -6.50 -16.83 4.49
C ALA A 114 -6.61 -18.33 4.14
N PHE A 115 -5.82 -19.13 4.85
CA PHE A 115 -5.98 -20.57 4.94
C PHE A 115 -6.95 -20.86 6.09
N ARG A 116 -8.13 -21.40 5.76
CA ARG A 116 -9.15 -21.76 6.77
C ARG A 116 -8.65 -22.92 7.64
N PRO A 117 -9.11 -23.07 8.89
CA PRO A 117 -8.65 -24.15 9.77
C PRO A 117 -8.77 -25.54 9.14
N GLY A 118 -7.68 -26.31 9.20
CA GLY A 118 -7.61 -27.66 8.63
C GLY A 118 -7.60 -27.72 7.10
N LYS A 119 -7.45 -26.58 6.40
CA LYS A 119 -7.31 -26.50 4.94
C LYS A 119 -5.87 -26.15 4.57
N ASP A 120 -5.39 -26.77 3.50
CA ASP A 120 -4.07 -26.53 2.89
C ASP A 120 -4.15 -25.67 1.62
N PHE A 121 -5.32 -25.10 1.34
CA PHE A 121 -5.57 -24.17 0.25
C PHE A 121 -6.13 -22.84 0.77
N VAL A 122 -5.90 -21.77 0.00
CA VAL A 122 -6.50 -20.45 0.26
C VAL A 122 -8.01 -20.57 0.06
N GLY A 123 -8.77 -20.38 1.14
CA GLY A 123 -10.24 -20.50 1.14
C GLY A 123 -10.97 -19.16 1.21
N LEU A 124 -10.26 -18.08 1.55
CA LEU A 124 -10.79 -16.74 1.68
C LEU A 124 -9.81 -15.72 1.10
N ILE A 125 -10.34 -14.78 0.35
CA ILE A 125 -9.63 -13.60 -0.17
C ILE A 125 -10.48 -12.38 0.18
N ALA A 126 -9.92 -11.47 0.97
CA ALA A 126 -10.52 -10.16 1.20
C ALA A 126 -9.65 -9.09 0.54
N THR A 127 -10.30 -8.14 -0.13
CA THR A 127 -9.64 -7.13 -0.93
C THR A 127 -10.07 -5.74 -0.51
N MET A 128 -9.15 -4.79 -0.63
CA MET A 128 -9.43 -3.36 -0.54
C MET A 128 -8.84 -2.66 -1.77
N ARG A 129 -9.63 -1.85 -2.47
CA ARG A 129 -9.15 -1.01 -3.58
C ARG A 129 -9.40 0.44 -3.27
N LYS A 130 -8.37 1.28 -3.36
CA LYS A 130 -8.52 2.72 -3.16
C LYS A 130 -8.91 3.38 -4.45
N GLU A 131 -10.18 3.69 -4.62
CA GLU A 131 -10.80 4.18 -5.84
C GLU A 131 -11.33 5.60 -5.66
N PRO A 132 -10.73 6.61 -6.29
CA PRO A 132 -11.11 8.00 -6.07
C PRO A 132 -12.61 8.24 -6.25
N GLY A 133 -13.25 8.80 -5.22
CA GLY A 133 -14.69 9.10 -5.22
C GLY A 133 -15.62 7.91 -5.02
N ALA A 134 -15.11 6.70 -4.77
CA ALA A 134 -15.95 5.53 -4.52
C ALA A 134 -16.71 5.62 -3.20
N ASP A 135 -16.05 6.13 -2.15
CA ASP A 135 -16.64 6.34 -0.83
C ASP A 135 -15.83 7.38 -0.04
N PRO A 136 -16.04 8.69 -0.30
CA PRO A 136 -15.25 9.75 0.31
C PRO A 136 -15.33 9.80 1.84
N GLU A 137 -16.39 9.25 2.45
CA GLU A 137 -16.56 9.19 3.90
C GLU A 137 -15.68 8.09 4.53
N HIS A 138 -15.35 7.05 3.75
CA HIS A 138 -14.54 5.90 4.18
C HIS A 138 -13.21 5.81 3.42
N ALA A 139 -12.64 6.98 3.13
CA ALA A 139 -11.32 7.13 2.48
C ALA A 139 -11.21 6.43 1.11
N ASP A 140 -12.32 6.39 0.36
CA ASP A 140 -12.40 5.89 -1.01
C ASP A 140 -12.04 4.41 -1.16
N TRP A 141 -12.20 3.63 -0.09
CA TRP A 141 -11.96 2.19 -0.11
C TRP A 141 -13.20 1.41 -0.57
N VAL A 142 -13.03 0.59 -1.60
CA VAL A 142 -13.96 -0.47 -1.99
C VAL A 142 -13.50 -1.78 -1.36
N PHE A 143 -14.36 -2.42 -0.58
CA PHE A 143 -14.04 -3.65 0.16
C PHE A 143 -14.83 -4.83 -0.40
N ILE A 144 -14.17 -5.96 -0.63
CA ILE A 144 -14.87 -7.18 -1.08
C ILE A 144 -14.22 -8.43 -0.48
N GLU A 145 -15.05 -9.31 0.08
CA GLU A 145 -14.65 -10.66 0.51
C GLU A 145 -15.14 -11.73 -0.46
N TRP A 146 -14.28 -12.69 -0.73
CA TRP A 146 -14.48 -13.83 -1.60
C TRP A 146 -14.14 -15.12 -0.87
N THR A 147 -14.90 -16.18 -1.09
CA THR A 147 -14.59 -17.53 -0.56
C THR A 147 -14.77 -18.62 -1.60
N ARG A 148 -14.18 -19.78 -1.33
CA ARG A 148 -14.37 -21.02 -2.07
C ARG A 148 -14.27 -22.23 -1.16
N GLU A 149 -14.88 -23.35 -1.55
CA GLU A 149 -14.97 -24.55 -0.71
C GLU A 149 -13.92 -25.63 -1.00
N GLY A 150 -13.38 -25.66 -2.21
CA GLY A 150 -12.31 -26.56 -2.64
C GLY A 150 -11.11 -25.84 -3.28
N PRO A 151 -9.96 -26.54 -3.42
CA PRO A 151 -8.75 -25.98 -4.02
C PRO A 151 -8.90 -25.64 -5.52
N ASP A 152 -9.82 -26.30 -6.22
CA ASP A 152 -10.11 -26.09 -7.64
C ASP A 152 -11.40 -25.28 -7.89
N ASP A 153 -12.13 -24.95 -6.83
CA ASP A 153 -13.35 -24.15 -6.92
C ASP A 153 -13.02 -22.69 -7.25
N ALA A 154 -13.91 -22.08 -8.02
CA ALA A 154 -13.89 -20.63 -8.22
C ALA A 154 -14.29 -19.90 -6.94
N PHE A 155 -13.61 -18.79 -6.68
CA PHE A 155 -14.04 -17.85 -5.66
C PHE A 155 -15.40 -17.22 -6.02
N SER A 156 -16.22 -17.00 -5.00
CA SER A 156 -17.50 -16.30 -5.09
C SER A 156 -17.56 -15.20 -4.05
N GLU A 157 -18.17 -14.07 -4.41
CA GLU A 157 -18.31 -12.93 -3.52
C GLU A 157 -19.24 -13.28 -2.36
N GLN A 158 -18.81 -12.98 -1.14
CA GLN A 158 -19.60 -13.19 0.07
C GLN A 158 -20.19 -11.90 0.62
N ALA A 159 -19.42 -10.82 0.56
CA ALA A 159 -19.74 -9.55 1.20
C ALA A 159 -18.94 -8.40 0.58
N ARG A 160 -19.46 -7.18 0.70
CA ARG A 160 -18.80 -5.96 0.25
C ARG A 160 -19.13 -4.73 1.10
N ASP A 161 -18.24 -3.74 1.02
CA ASP A 161 -18.40 -2.36 1.48
C ASP A 161 -18.83 -2.22 2.94
N ALA A 162 -20.09 -1.82 3.23
CA ALA A 162 -20.49 -1.35 4.56
C ALA A 162 -20.23 -2.34 5.71
N VAL A 163 -20.43 -3.63 5.46
CA VAL A 163 -20.11 -4.67 6.45
C VAL A 163 -18.61 -4.78 6.72
N CYS A 164 -17.77 -4.42 5.76
CA CYS A 164 -16.32 -4.42 5.89
C CYS A 164 -15.82 -3.13 6.53
N TRP A 165 -16.19 -1.95 6.00
CA TRP A 165 -15.67 -0.69 6.51
C TRP A 165 -16.11 -0.43 7.95
N SER A 166 -17.28 -0.92 8.38
CA SER A 166 -17.76 -0.75 9.76
C SER A 166 -16.88 -1.45 10.80
N CYS A 167 -16.21 -2.56 10.44
CA CYS A 167 -15.17 -3.15 11.29
C CYS A 167 -13.81 -2.44 11.12
N HIS A 168 -13.50 -2.00 9.90
CA HIS A 168 -12.24 -1.33 9.59
C HIS A 168 -12.16 0.12 10.08
N MET A 169 -13.27 0.74 10.51
CA MET A 169 -13.27 2.08 11.08
C MET A 169 -12.42 2.19 12.36
N GLY A 170 -12.16 1.08 13.05
CA GLY A 170 -11.19 1.03 14.15
C GLY A 170 -9.74 1.30 13.72
N ALA A 171 -9.49 1.38 12.41
CA ALA A 171 -8.23 1.80 11.80
C ALA A 171 -8.40 3.05 10.93
N ALA A 172 -9.46 3.86 11.12
CA ALA A 172 -9.68 5.06 10.31
C ALA A 172 -8.50 6.05 10.38
N ASP A 173 -7.80 6.12 11.52
CA ASP A 173 -6.58 6.92 11.72
C ASP A 173 -5.36 6.41 10.93
N ARG A 174 -5.46 5.20 10.39
CA ARG A 174 -4.44 4.47 9.61
C ARG A 174 -5.00 4.05 8.26
N ASP A 175 -5.85 4.91 7.70
CA ASP A 175 -6.43 4.73 6.37
C ASP A 175 -7.20 3.41 6.21
N TYR A 176 -7.95 3.02 7.26
CA TYR A 176 -8.76 1.79 7.33
C TYR A 176 -7.98 0.48 7.23
N VAL A 177 -6.64 0.50 7.30
CA VAL A 177 -5.79 -0.69 7.16
C VAL A 177 -5.11 -1.04 8.48
N PHE A 178 -5.27 -2.27 8.93
CA PHE A 178 -4.53 -2.81 10.07
C PHE A 178 -3.11 -3.18 9.64
N THR A 179 -2.17 -2.25 9.79
CA THR A 179 -0.76 -2.39 9.38
C THR A 179 0.12 -3.12 10.39
N ASN A 180 -0.33 -3.27 11.64
CA ASN A 180 0.33 -4.09 12.66
C ASN A 180 -0.65 -5.19 13.09
N GLY A 181 -0.15 -6.40 13.36
CA GLY A 181 -0.95 -7.57 13.78
C GLY A 181 -1.54 -7.44 15.18
N GLY A 182 -2.41 -6.45 15.39
CA GLY A 182 -3.18 -6.23 16.62
C GLY A 182 -4.49 -7.00 16.62
#